data_AF-A0A350MMJ9-F1
#
_entry.id   AF-A0A350MMJ9-F1
#
_cell.length_a   1.000
_cell.length_b   1.000
_cell.length_c   1.000
_cell.angle_alpha   90.00
_cell.angle_beta   90.00
_cell.angle_gamma   90.00
#
_symmetry.space_group_name_H-M   'P 1'
#
loop_
_entity.id
_entity.type
_entity.pdbx_description
1 polymer ?
#
loop_
_entity_poly.entity_id
_entity_poly.type
_entity_poly.pdbx_seq_one_letter_code
_entity_poly.pdbx_strand_id
1 'polypeptide(L)'
;MNIKKIEYRPSLFKLQWILTILFLLQLPQQKISAQKNSFEGGWKNNWFTGIKAGSLWAISDLPSWGGNNISPQTALSIYLGKDIRPWFSLKGEILGGKLSGQDDIYNFETKLLGYQLQGILNLFELMNPDNENRKWGAHVFLGLGFLDFESDSYLTESGENLARFGHGFGKGINGWTREFFIPAGIEITYRLNTRFRLHLETSTHFVNGDELDATAGGKSNDVMLFAGLGLSYHFNLGRKELPPLLNYSASTEHIPLKYKDIQFSQKISRLLKDGAKPLISLSLPQKIGDQNFFDLIINVSNDGVEGVTDIEIMIPQGFSFR
;
A
#
# COMPACT_ATOMS: atom_id res chain seq x y z
N MET A 1 -38.63 -44.70 -0.49
CA MET A 1 -37.55 -43.93 -1.13
C MET A 1 -36.47 -43.72 -0.07
N ASN A 2 -35.31 -44.37 -0.23
CA ASN A 2 -34.27 -44.43 0.82
C ASN A 2 -33.31 -43.23 0.66
N ILE A 3 -33.39 -42.25 1.56
CA ILE A 3 -32.50 -41.09 1.56
C ILE A 3 -31.19 -41.51 2.24
N LYS A 4 -30.12 -41.69 1.46
CA LYS A 4 -28.77 -41.86 2.00
C LYS A 4 -28.35 -40.55 2.68
N LYS A 5 -28.16 -40.61 4.00
CA LYS A 5 -27.54 -39.56 4.80
C LYS A 5 -26.09 -39.40 4.32
N ILE A 6 -25.77 -38.28 3.66
CA ILE A 6 -24.39 -37.96 3.28
C ILE A 6 -23.68 -37.52 4.56
N GLU A 7 -22.81 -38.39 5.05
CA GLU A 7 -22.02 -38.17 6.25
C GLU A 7 -20.87 -37.20 5.92
N TYR A 8 -20.96 -35.97 6.43
CA TYR A 8 -19.91 -34.96 6.30
C TYR A 8 -18.64 -35.45 6.99
N ARG A 9 -17.53 -35.59 6.25
CA ARG A 9 -16.23 -36.02 6.79
C ARG A 9 -15.35 -34.79 7.07
N PRO A 10 -15.33 -34.25 8.32
CA PRO A 10 -14.54 -33.06 8.69
C PRO A 10 -13.02 -33.26 8.62
N SER A 11 -12.54 -34.45 8.26
CA SER A 11 -11.11 -34.78 8.18
C SER A 11 -10.42 -34.22 6.94
N LEU A 12 -11.12 -34.07 5.81
CA LEU A 12 -10.53 -33.57 4.56
C LEU A 12 -10.20 -32.07 4.63
N PHE A 13 -11.05 -31.29 5.31
CA PHE A 13 -10.83 -29.86 5.51
C PHE A 13 -9.59 -29.62 6.39
N LYS A 14 -9.47 -30.34 7.52
CA LYS A 14 -8.30 -30.25 8.40
C LYS A 14 -7.01 -30.70 7.71
N LEU A 15 -7.07 -31.71 6.84
CA LEU A 15 -5.93 -32.19 6.07
C LEU A 15 -5.46 -31.13 5.05
N GLN A 16 -6.40 -30.43 4.40
CA GLN A 16 -6.08 -29.35 3.47
C GLN A 16 -5.35 -28.20 4.16
N TRP A 17 -5.82 -27.76 5.34
CA TRP A 17 -5.14 -26.72 6.13
C TRP A 17 -3.73 -27.11 6.57
N ILE A 18 -3.53 -28.36 6.99
CA ILE A 18 -2.20 -28.88 7.37
C ILE A 18 -1.27 -28.92 6.15
N LEU A 19 -1.76 -29.35 4.98
CA LEU A 19 -1.00 -29.38 3.74
C LEU A 19 -0.66 -27.97 3.24
N THR A 20 -1.55 -26.99 3.38
CA THR A 20 -1.27 -25.59 3.03
C THR A 20 -0.21 -24.97 3.95
N ILE A 21 -0.25 -25.25 5.25
CA ILE A 21 0.77 -24.79 6.22
C ILE A 21 2.11 -25.47 5.94
N LEU A 22 2.13 -26.77 5.66
CA LEU A 22 3.33 -27.50 5.25
C LEU A 22 3.91 -26.98 3.93
N PHE A 23 3.06 -26.62 2.96
CA PHE A 23 3.49 -26.02 1.70
C PHE A 23 4.10 -24.63 1.90
N LEU A 24 3.52 -23.80 2.78
CA LEU A 24 4.07 -22.49 3.16
C LEU A 24 5.40 -22.61 3.92
N LEU A 25 5.57 -23.65 4.74
CA LEU A 25 6.83 -23.98 5.42
C LEU A 25 7.90 -24.57 4.49
N GLN A 26 7.50 -25.10 3.33
CA GLN A 26 8.38 -25.67 2.31
C GLN A 26 8.80 -24.66 1.24
N LEU A 27 8.36 -23.40 1.31
CA LEU A 27 8.92 -22.35 0.47
C LEU A 27 10.43 -22.31 0.70
N PRO A 28 11.26 -22.62 -0.31
CA PRO A 28 12.69 -22.68 -0.12
C PRO A 28 13.17 -21.33 0.39
N GLN A 29 13.90 -21.35 1.52
CA GLN A 29 14.74 -20.23 1.93
C GLN A 29 15.85 -20.09 0.89
N GLN A 30 15.50 -19.58 -0.29
CA GLN A 30 16.51 -19.19 -1.26
C GLN A 30 17.34 -18.10 -0.60
N LYS A 31 18.65 -18.34 -0.53
CA LYS A 31 19.61 -17.30 -0.18
C LYS A 31 19.47 -16.21 -1.25
N ILE A 32 18.74 -15.16 -0.91
CA ILE A 32 18.60 -13.98 -1.76
C ILE A 32 19.99 -13.37 -1.84
N SER A 33 20.67 -13.60 -2.97
CA SER A 33 21.89 -12.90 -3.31
C SER A 33 21.58 -11.40 -3.32
N ALA A 34 22.32 -10.67 -2.50
CA ALA A 34 22.33 -9.23 -2.52
C ALA A 34 22.94 -8.76 -3.84
N GLN A 35 22.14 -8.08 -4.69
CA GLN A 35 22.58 -6.89 -5.40
C GLN A 35 21.43 -6.17 -6.14
N LYS A 36 21.44 -4.85 -5.96
CA LYS A 36 20.79 -3.79 -6.77
C LYS A 36 19.26 -3.69 -6.81
N ASN A 37 18.58 -4.07 -5.73
CA ASN A 37 17.24 -3.55 -5.45
C ASN A 37 17.32 -2.51 -4.34
N SER A 38 16.89 -1.28 -4.62
CA SER A 38 16.80 -0.19 -3.62
C SER A 38 15.62 -0.37 -2.65
N PHE A 39 15.23 -1.61 -2.35
CA PHE A 39 14.28 -1.89 -1.27
C PHE A 39 14.95 -1.60 0.06
N GLU A 40 14.69 -0.40 0.58
CA GLU A 40 15.14 -0.03 1.91
C GLU A 40 14.23 -0.71 2.93
N GLY A 41 14.67 -1.86 3.43
CA GLY A 41 14.04 -2.53 4.56
C GLY A 41 14.05 -1.63 5.80
N GLY A 42 12.93 -1.57 6.53
CA GLY A 42 12.84 -0.82 7.76
C GLY A 42 11.41 -0.40 8.10
N TRP A 43 11.15 -0.12 9.37
CA TRP A 43 9.82 0.31 9.80
C TRP A 43 9.38 1.61 9.12
N LYS A 44 10.34 2.50 8.81
CA LYS A 44 10.05 3.80 8.21
C LYS A 44 9.65 3.72 6.73
N ASN A 45 10.01 2.70 5.98
CA ASN A 45 9.86 2.73 4.53
C ASN A 45 8.73 1.84 4.01
N ASN A 46 8.32 2.07 2.76
CA ASN A 46 7.42 1.23 1.99
C ASN A 46 6.03 1.06 2.63
N TRP A 47 5.48 2.16 3.14
CA TRP A 47 4.09 2.23 3.54
C TRP A 47 3.23 2.60 2.35
N PHE A 48 1.99 2.14 2.37
CA PHE A 48 0.99 2.57 1.40
C PHE A 48 -0.38 2.65 2.05
N THR A 49 -1.18 3.58 1.55
CA THR A 49 -2.59 3.70 1.92
C THR A 49 -3.41 3.92 0.66
N GLY A 50 -4.67 3.55 0.66
CA GLY A 50 -5.51 3.75 -0.51
C GLY A 50 -6.98 3.53 -0.23
N ILE A 51 -7.74 3.70 -1.30
CA ILE A 51 -9.17 3.50 -1.34
C ILE A 51 -9.54 2.58 -2.51
N LYS A 52 -10.61 1.80 -2.38
CA LYS A 52 -11.21 1.04 -3.48
C LYS A 52 -12.71 1.29 -3.52
N ALA A 53 -13.27 1.38 -4.72
CA ALA A 53 -14.71 1.42 -4.94
C ALA A 53 -15.08 0.30 -5.91
N GLY A 54 -16.20 -0.36 -5.65
CA GLY A 54 -16.59 -1.53 -6.43
C GLY A 54 -18.00 -2.00 -6.15
N SER A 55 -18.24 -3.24 -6.55
CA SER A 55 -19.50 -3.93 -6.41
C SER A 55 -19.36 -5.17 -5.53
N LEU A 56 -20.34 -5.41 -4.67
CA LEU A 56 -20.52 -6.61 -3.88
C LEU A 56 -21.67 -7.44 -4.44
N TRP A 57 -21.46 -8.74 -4.50
CA TRP A 57 -22.39 -9.71 -5.05
C TRP A 57 -22.59 -10.81 -4.03
N ALA A 58 -23.84 -11.11 -3.71
CA ALA A 58 -24.17 -12.25 -2.88
C ALA A 58 -24.08 -13.52 -3.72
N ILE A 59 -23.33 -14.49 -3.23
CA ILE A 59 -23.43 -15.88 -3.64
C ILE A 59 -23.92 -16.64 -2.41
N SER A 60 -25.23 -16.56 -2.17
CA SER A 60 -25.90 -17.36 -1.15
C SER A 60 -26.58 -18.57 -1.77
N ASP A 61 -27.19 -19.41 -0.93
CA ASP A 61 -27.92 -20.62 -1.33
C ASP A 61 -29.33 -20.36 -1.89
N LEU A 62 -29.75 -19.10 -2.11
CA LEU A 62 -30.99 -18.76 -2.82
C LEU A 62 -31.15 -19.39 -4.23
N PRO A 63 -30.08 -19.69 -5.00
CA PRO A 63 -30.19 -20.48 -6.22
C PRO A 63 -30.62 -21.95 -5.99
N SER A 64 -30.53 -22.47 -4.76
CA SER A 64 -31.02 -23.81 -4.41
C SER A 64 -32.55 -23.87 -4.35
N TRP A 65 -33.23 -22.71 -4.35
CA TRP A 65 -34.69 -22.57 -4.31
C TRP A 65 -35.29 -21.96 -5.59
N GLY A 66 -34.46 -21.57 -6.58
CA GLY A 66 -34.91 -21.10 -7.90
C GLY A 66 -34.49 -19.67 -8.28
N GLY A 67 -33.83 -18.93 -7.38
CA GLY A 67 -33.55 -17.51 -7.57
C GLY A 67 -32.43 -17.20 -8.57
N ASN A 68 -32.76 -16.45 -9.62
CA ASN A 68 -31.84 -16.10 -10.72
C ASN A 68 -31.27 -14.67 -10.66
N ASN A 69 -31.61 -13.86 -9.65
CA ASN A 69 -31.30 -12.42 -9.68
C ASN A 69 -30.21 -12.04 -8.67
N ILE A 70 -28.95 -12.11 -9.12
CA ILE A 70 -27.82 -11.51 -8.40
C ILE A 70 -27.87 -10.00 -8.58
N SER A 71 -28.04 -9.27 -7.47
CA SER A 71 -28.16 -7.80 -7.48
C SER A 71 -26.87 -7.15 -6.98
N PRO A 72 -26.01 -6.60 -7.86
CA PRO A 72 -24.76 -5.98 -7.45
C PRO A 72 -25.00 -4.71 -6.65
N GLN A 73 -24.35 -4.60 -5.51
CA GLN A 73 -24.46 -3.44 -4.61
C GLN A 73 -23.14 -2.69 -4.51
N THR A 74 -23.18 -1.39 -4.25
CA THR A 74 -21.95 -0.59 -4.14
C THR A 74 -21.21 -0.85 -2.84
N ALA A 75 -19.88 -0.87 -2.92
CA ALA A 75 -18.99 -0.91 -1.77
C ALA A 75 -17.78 0.01 -1.92
N LEU A 76 -17.26 0.42 -0.77
CA LEU A 76 -16.09 1.26 -0.62
C LEU A 76 -15.16 0.63 0.42
N SER A 77 -13.86 0.62 0.17
CA SER A 77 -12.87 0.23 1.15
C SER A 77 -11.76 1.25 1.29
N ILE A 78 -11.18 1.30 2.49
CA ILE A 78 -9.97 2.04 2.79
C ILE A 78 -8.96 1.09 3.41
N TYR A 79 -7.67 1.31 3.13
CA TYR A 79 -6.63 0.42 3.63
C TYR A 79 -5.32 1.12 3.95
N LEU A 80 -4.57 0.50 4.84
CA LEU A 80 -3.19 0.83 5.17
C LEU A 80 -2.38 -0.45 5.11
N GLY A 81 -1.25 -0.41 4.43
CA GLY A 81 -0.36 -1.54 4.34
C GLY A 81 1.09 -1.16 4.28
N LYS A 82 1.92 -2.19 4.32
CA LYS A 82 3.37 -2.10 4.33
C LYS A 82 3.96 -3.22 3.49
N ASP A 83 4.88 -2.87 2.61
CA ASP A 83 5.71 -3.86 1.92
C ASP A 83 6.80 -4.32 2.89
N ILE A 84 6.72 -5.59 3.30
CA ILE A 84 7.70 -6.23 4.20
C ILE A 84 8.89 -6.74 3.38
N ARG A 85 8.59 -7.17 2.16
CA ARG A 85 9.53 -7.57 1.10
C ARG A 85 9.02 -7.01 -0.23
N PRO A 86 9.87 -6.89 -1.26
CA PRO A 86 9.40 -6.52 -2.60
C PRO A 86 8.22 -7.38 -3.08
N TRP A 87 8.26 -8.68 -2.76
CA TRP A 87 7.26 -9.67 -3.16
C TRP A 87 6.18 -9.95 -2.12
N PHE A 88 6.24 -9.36 -0.92
CA PHE A 88 5.27 -9.61 0.15
C PHE A 88 4.90 -8.36 0.93
N SER A 89 3.59 -8.11 1.03
CA SER A 89 3.01 -6.98 1.74
C SER A 89 1.98 -7.45 2.76
N LEU A 90 1.85 -6.69 3.84
CA LEU A 90 0.80 -6.87 4.83
C LEU A 90 -0.14 -5.66 4.76
N LYS A 91 -1.46 -5.89 4.68
CA LYS A 91 -2.47 -4.85 4.48
C LYS A 91 -3.63 -5.03 5.45
N GLY A 92 -3.92 -4.01 6.25
CA GLY A 92 -5.17 -3.88 6.98
C GLY A 92 -6.19 -3.11 6.14
N GLU A 93 -7.42 -3.61 6.03
CA GLU A 93 -8.46 -3.04 5.19
C GLU A 93 -9.81 -3.00 5.93
N ILE A 94 -10.55 -1.92 5.70
CA ILE A 94 -11.93 -1.73 6.16
C ILE A 94 -12.80 -1.63 4.91
N LEU A 95 -13.80 -2.50 4.81
CA LEU A 95 -14.73 -2.61 3.68
C LEU A 95 -16.14 -2.27 4.17
N GLY A 96 -16.73 -1.19 3.68
CA GLY A 96 -18.12 -0.85 3.93
C GLY A 96 -18.97 -0.99 2.67
N GLY A 97 -20.19 -1.48 2.80
CA GLY A 97 -21.05 -1.65 1.64
C GLY A 97 -22.44 -2.16 1.98
N LYS A 98 -23.17 -2.48 0.93
CA LYS A 98 -24.43 -3.20 1.01
C LYS A 98 -24.32 -4.52 0.26
N LEU A 99 -25.19 -5.44 0.60
CA LEU A 99 -25.41 -6.70 -0.10
C LEU A 99 -26.92 -6.88 -0.27
N SER A 100 -27.33 -7.47 -1.37
CA SER A 100 -28.75 -7.78 -1.59
C SER A 100 -28.87 -8.99 -2.50
N GLY A 101 -29.96 -9.74 -2.35
CA GLY A 101 -30.32 -10.80 -3.26
C GLY A 101 -31.83 -10.97 -3.32
N GLN A 102 -32.30 -11.55 -4.41
CA GLN A 102 -33.71 -11.81 -4.63
C GLN A 102 -33.91 -13.17 -5.31
N ASP A 103 -34.90 -13.89 -4.79
CA ASP A 103 -35.55 -15.05 -5.36
C ASP A 103 -37.05 -14.72 -5.61
N ASP A 104 -37.77 -15.62 -6.29
CA ASP A 104 -39.19 -15.50 -6.60
C ASP A 104 -40.04 -15.31 -5.34
N ILE A 105 -39.61 -15.88 -4.21
CA ILE A 105 -40.34 -15.87 -2.93
C ILE A 105 -39.76 -14.88 -1.92
N TYR A 106 -38.44 -14.69 -1.91
CA TYR A 106 -37.74 -13.95 -0.85
C TYR A 106 -36.78 -12.91 -1.40
N ASN A 107 -36.63 -11.79 -0.71
CA ASN A 107 -35.53 -10.86 -0.93
C ASN A 107 -34.83 -10.56 0.40
N PHE A 108 -33.57 -10.13 0.32
CA PHE A 108 -32.83 -9.68 1.49
C PHE A 108 -32.00 -8.45 1.18
N GLU A 109 -31.77 -7.65 2.22
CA GLU A 109 -30.86 -6.52 2.21
C GLU A 109 -29.97 -6.56 3.44
N THR A 110 -28.66 -6.41 3.21
CA THR A 110 -27.65 -6.41 4.25
C THR A 110 -26.83 -5.13 4.17
N LYS A 111 -26.63 -4.45 5.30
CA LYS A 111 -25.60 -3.42 5.45
C LYS A 111 -24.43 -4.03 6.18
N LEU A 112 -23.22 -3.82 5.67
CA LEU A 112 -22.04 -4.49 6.20
C LEU A 112 -20.83 -3.57 6.37
N LEU A 113 -19.98 -3.95 7.31
CA LEU A 113 -18.71 -3.33 7.62
C LEU A 113 -17.71 -4.40 8.04
N GLY A 114 -16.80 -4.72 7.11
CA GLY A 114 -15.73 -5.69 7.29
C GLY A 114 -14.42 -5.04 7.70
N TYR A 115 -13.68 -5.71 8.59
CA TYR A 115 -12.32 -5.34 8.98
C TYR A 115 -11.43 -6.57 8.84
N GLN A 116 -10.35 -6.44 8.07
CA GLN A 116 -9.55 -7.59 7.67
C GLN A 116 -8.06 -7.28 7.61
N LEU A 117 -7.26 -8.32 7.88
CA LEU A 117 -5.83 -8.33 7.69
C LEU A 117 -5.48 -9.31 6.57
N GLN A 118 -4.69 -8.86 5.59
CA GLN A 118 -4.33 -9.63 4.41
C GLN A 118 -2.82 -9.71 4.22
N GLY A 119 -2.34 -10.90 3.87
CA GLY A 119 -1.03 -11.10 3.25
C GLY A 119 -1.17 -11.07 1.73
N ILE A 120 -0.32 -10.29 1.07
CA ILE A 120 -0.36 -10.07 -0.38
C ILE A 120 0.97 -10.52 -0.97
N LEU A 121 0.93 -11.36 -2.00
CA LEU A 121 2.11 -11.79 -2.75
C LEU A 121 2.12 -11.16 -4.14
N ASN A 122 3.21 -10.47 -4.48
CA ASN A 122 3.45 -10.00 -5.85
C ASN A 122 4.18 -11.09 -6.64
N LEU A 123 3.44 -11.76 -7.53
CA LEU A 123 3.95 -12.89 -8.31
C LEU A 123 5.08 -12.49 -9.26
N PHE A 124 5.01 -11.29 -9.81
CA PHE A 124 6.02 -10.78 -10.74
C PHE A 124 7.34 -10.50 -10.05
N GLU A 125 7.28 -9.91 -8.86
CA GLU A 125 8.46 -9.63 -8.05
C GLU A 125 9.04 -10.92 -7.44
N LEU A 126 8.20 -11.90 -7.14
CA LEU A 126 8.65 -13.22 -6.69
C LEU A 126 9.44 -13.97 -7.77
N MET A 127 9.01 -13.89 -9.03
CA MET A 127 9.67 -14.58 -10.16
C MET A 127 10.86 -13.81 -10.73
N ASN A 128 10.80 -12.49 -10.76
CA ASN A 128 11.86 -11.64 -11.31
C ASN A 128 11.92 -10.30 -10.55
N PRO A 129 12.64 -10.29 -9.40
CA PRO A 129 12.73 -9.13 -8.52
C PRO A 129 13.57 -7.98 -9.11
N ASP A 130 14.40 -8.22 -10.13
CA ASP A 130 15.37 -7.22 -10.59
C ASP A 130 14.79 -6.22 -11.62
N ASN A 131 13.48 -6.27 -11.89
CA ASN A 131 12.84 -5.42 -12.90
C ASN A 131 12.19 -4.16 -12.32
N GLU A 132 13.01 -3.18 -11.98
CA GLU A 132 12.57 -1.89 -11.39
C GLU A 132 11.64 -1.07 -12.31
N ASN A 133 11.71 -1.28 -13.64
CA ASN A 133 10.93 -0.55 -14.63
C ASN A 133 9.52 -1.10 -14.85
N ARG A 134 9.15 -2.19 -14.18
CA ARG A 134 7.83 -2.82 -14.34
C ARG A 134 6.72 -1.89 -13.88
N LYS A 135 5.76 -1.61 -14.77
CA LYS A 135 4.56 -0.81 -14.46
C LYS A 135 3.39 -1.65 -13.97
N TRP A 136 3.35 -2.92 -14.32
CA TRP A 136 2.26 -3.83 -13.96
C TRP A 136 2.66 -4.76 -12.82
N GLY A 137 1.71 -5.11 -11.97
CA GLY A 137 1.87 -6.11 -10.91
C GLY A 137 0.70 -7.08 -10.95
N ALA A 138 0.97 -8.35 -10.67
CA ALA A 138 -0.05 -9.38 -10.49
C ALA A 138 0.08 -9.93 -9.07
N HIS A 139 -0.98 -9.82 -8.30
CA HIS A 139 -0.99 -10.17 -6.90
C HIS A 139 -2.05 -11.21 -6.60
N VAL A 140 -1.73 -12.08 -5.64
CA VAL A 140 -2.68 -12.94 -4.95
C VAL A 140 -2.68 -12.52 -3.49
N PHE A 141 -3.82 -12.61 -2.83
CA PHE A 141 -3.90 -12.35 -1.40
C PHE A 141 -4.82 -13.32 -0.68
N LEU A 142 -4.53 -13.50 0.60
CA LEU A 142 -5.33 -14.25 1.55
C LEU A 142 -5.34 -13.47 2.87
N GLY A 143 -6.47 -13.45 3.55
CA GLY A 143 -6.60 -12.77 4.82
C GLY A 143 -7.55 -13.45 5.79
N LEU A 144 -7.80 -12.73 6.87
CA LEU A 144 -8.74 -13.09 7.93
C LEU A 144 -9.32 -11.81 8.52
N GLY A 145 -10.59 -11.84 8.89
CA GLY A 145 -11.28 -10.66 9.36
C GLY A 145 -12.59 -10.95 10.07
N PHE A 146 -13.24 -9.87 10.48
CA PHE A 146 -14.58 -9.88 11.03
C PHE A 146 -15.50 -9.01 10.18
N LEU A 147 -16.71 -9.49 9.96
CA LEU A 147 -17.77 -8.82 9.24
C LEU A 147 -18.87 -8.48 10.25
N ASP A 148 -19.10 -7.19 10.44
CA ASP A 148 -20.26 -6.71 11.19
C ASP A 148 -21.36 -6.36 10.21
N PHE A 149 -22.59 -6.81 10.45
CA PHE A 149 -23.71 -6.53 9.56
C PHE A 149 -25.09 -6.47 10.25
N GLU A 150 -26.02 -5.81 9.57
CA GLU A 150 -27.46 -5.89 9.79
C GLU A 150 -28.09 -6.45 8.54
N SER A 151 -28.98 -7.45 8.70
CA SER A 151 -29.64 -8.11 7.57
C SER A 151 -31.14 -8.19 7.83
N ASP A 152 -31.93 -7.83 6.82
CA ASP A 152 -33.39 -7.96 6.81
C ASP A 152 -33.79 -8.87 5.64
N SER A 153 -34.69 -9.82 5.86
CA SER A 153 -35.35 -10.59 4.79
C SER A 153 -36.84 -10.33 4.73
N TYR A 154 -37.40 -10.35 3.52
CA TYR A 154 -38.82 -10.09 3.27
C TYR A 154 -39.42 -11.08 2.25
N LEU A 155 -40.75 -11.25 2.32
CA LEU A 155 -41.53 -11.90 1.26
C LEU A 155 -41.60 -10.99 0.03
N THR A 156 -41.20 -11.51 -1.14
CA THR A 156 -41.17 -10.75 -2.40
C THR A 156 -42.55 -10.23 -2.82
N GLU A 157 -43.62 -11.01 -2.60
CA GLU A 157 -44.99 -10.64 -3.02
C GLU A 157 -45.64 -9.59 -2.10
N SER A 158 -45.46 -9.70 -0.79
CA SER A 158 -46.18 -8.88 0.20
C SER A 158 -45.32 -7.78 0.84
N GLY A 159 -44.00 -7.89 0.77
CA GLY A 159 -43.05 -7.02 1.49
C GLY A 159 -43.04 -7.25 3.00
N GLU A 160 -43.66 -8.32 3.50
CA GLU A 160 -43.68 -8.66 4.92
C GLU A 160 -42.29 -9.11 5.39
N ASN A 161 -41.82 -8.54 6.51
CA ASN A 161 -40.52 -8.88 7.07
C ASN A 161 -40.56 -10.28 7.71
N LEU A 162 -39.62 -11.14 7.32
CA LEU A 162 -39.55 -12.53 7.76
C LEU A 162 -38.54 -12.73 8.87
N ALA A 163 -37.34 -12.19 8.70
CA ALA A 163 -36.28 -12.27 9.66
C ALA A 163 -35.42 -11.02 9.66
N ARG A 164 -34.79 -10.79 10.81
CA ARG A 164 -33.90 -9.66 11.06
C ARG A 164 -32.74 -10.11 11.94
N PHE A 165 -31.53 -9.83 11.51
CA PHE A 165 -30.29 -10.12 12.24
C PHE A 165 -29.52 -8.82 12.51
N GLY A 166 -28.96 -8.70 13.71
CA GLY A 166 -28.37 -7.44 14.21
C GLY A 166 -29.41 -6.53 14.86
N HIS A 167 -29.37 -5.23 14.56
CA HIS A 167 -30.29 -4.21 15.08
C HIS A 167 -30.32 -4.06 16.61
N GLY A 168 -29.14 -4.12 17.25
CA GLY A 168 -29.01 -3.93 18.69
C GLY A 168 -28.90 -5.23 19.48
N PHE A 169 -29.14 -6.38 18.85
CA PHE A 169 -29.11 -7.70 19.51
C PHE A 169 -27.87 -8.53 19.18
N GLY A 170 -27.05 -8.08 18.23
CA GLY A 170 -25.80 -8.73 17.83
C GLY A 170 -24.60 -8.35 18.71
N LYS A 171 -23.47 -9.03 18.48
CA LYS A 171 -22.21 -8.88 19.24
C LYS A 171 -21.19 -7.94 18.58
N GLY A 172 -21.51 -7.42 17.41
CA GLY A 172 -20.72 -6.48 16.62
C GLY A 172 -20.94 -5.03 17.05
N ILE A 173 -20.39 -4.12 16.26
CA ILE A 173 -20.50 -2.68 16.49
C ILE A 173 -21.98 -2.27 16.46
N ASN A 174 -22.40 -1.43 17.41
CA ASN A 174 -23.78 -0.96 17.53
C ASN A 174 -24.83 -2.08 17.61
N GLY A 175 -24.45 -3.27 18.08
CA GLY A 175 -25.33 -4.43 18.16
C GLY A 175 -25.64 -5.08 16.82
N TRP A 176 -24.76 -4.89 15.83
CA TRP A 176 -24.77 -5.64 14.57
C TRP A 176 -24.40 -7.10 14.80
N THR A 177 -24.84 -8.01 13.94
CA THR A 177 -24.31 -9.39 13.94
C THR A 177 -22.83 -9.34 13.56
N ARG A 178 -22.01 -10.16 14.20
CA ARG A 178 -20.56 -10.26 13.91
C ARG A 178 -20.20 -11.69 13.56
N GLU A 179 -19.59 -11.84 12.40
CA GLU A 179 -19.10 -13.13 11.93
C GLU A 179 -17.64 -13.04 11.52
N PHE A 180 -16.94 -14.17 11.61
CA PHE A 180 -15.59 -14.29 11.09
C PHE A 180 -15.64 -14.56 9.60
N PHE A 181 -14.71 -14.00 8.82
CA PHE A 181 -14.62 -14.30 7.40
C PHE A 181 -13.18 -14.38 6.89
N ILE A 182 -13.00 -15.10 5.79
CA ILE A 182 -11.73 -15.31 5.11
C ILE A 182 -11.83 -14.70 3.70
N PRO A 183 -11.16 -13.56 3.44
CA PRO A 183 -11.02 -13.02 2.09
C PRO A 183 -9.88 -13.71 1.33
N ALA A 184 -10.10 -14.05 0.07
CA ALA A 184 -9.08 -14.48 -0.87
C ALA A 184 -9.33 -13.88 -2.25
N GLY A 185 -8.28 -13.45 -2.95
CA GLY A 185 -8.48 -12.80 -4.23
C GLY A 185 -7.23 -12.55 -5.04
N ILE A 186 -7.45 -11.91 -6.19
CA ILE A 186 -6.41 -11.46 -7.12
C ILE A 186 -6.50 -9.95 -7.32
N GLU A 187 -5.34 -9.32 -7.48
CA GLU A 187 -5.25 -7.88 -7.71
C GLU A 187 -4.21 -7.58 -8.79
N ILE A 188 -4.64 -6.88 -9.83
CA ILE A 188 -3.75 -6.33 -10.86
C ILE A 188 -3.48 -4.87 -10.50
N THR A 189 -2.22 -4.47 -10.52
CA THR A 189 -1.84 -3.08 -10.24
C THR A 189 -1.16 -2.44 -11.42
N TYR A 190 -1.39 -1.14 -11.61
CA TYR A 190 -0.65 -0.31 -12.56
C TYR A 190 0.00 0.89 -11.87
N ARG A 191 1.32 1.00 -11.97
CA ARG A 191 2.10 2.10 -11.41
C ARG A 191 1.99 3.34 -12.30
N LEU A 192 1.24 4.35 -11.84
CA LEU A 192 1.12 5.64 -12.51
C LEU A 192 2.40 6.46 -12.39
N ASN A 193 2.99 6.48 -11.18
CA ASN A 193 4.27 7.12 -10.90
C ASN A 193 4.92 6.48 -9.67
N THR A 194 5.96 7.09 -9.12
CA THR A 194 6.70 6.55 -7.96
C THR A 194 5.88 6.43 -6.68
N ARG A 195 4.73 7.10 -6.59
CA ARG A 195 3.87 7.12 -5.39
C ARG A 195 2.49 6.52 -5.64
N PHE A 196 1.92 6.74 -6.82
CA PHE A 196 0.54 6.35 -7.11
C PHE A 196 0.45 5.05 -7.90
N ARG A 197 -0.43 4.16 -7.46
CA ARG A 197 -0.78 2.92 -8.18
C ARG A 197 -2.29 2.78 -8.31
N LEU A 198 -2.75 2.37 -9.48
CA LEU A 198 -4.12 1.91 -9.72
C LEU A 198 -4.22 0.42 -9.41
N HIS A 199 -5.39 0.01 -8.95
CA HIS A 199 -5.71 -1.35 -8.56
C HIS A 199 -6.98 -1.81 -9.28
N LEU A 200 -6.98 -3.05 -9.74
CA LEU A 200 -8.16 -3.79 -10.19
C LEU A 200 -8.20 -5.08 -9.39
N GLU A 201 -9.26 -5.29 -8.63
CA GLU A 201 -9.40 -6.42 -7.73
C GLU A 201 -10.65 -7.24 -8.06
N THR A 202 -10.52 -8.56 -7.92
CA THR A 202 -11.64 -9.45 -7.69
C THR A 202 -11.33 -10.40 -6.53
N SER A 203 -12.27 -10.56 -5.61
CA SER A 203 -12.06 -11.32 -4.39
C SER A 203 -13.32 -11.98 -3.86
N THR A 204 -13.13 -13.13 -3.22
CA THR A 204 -14.17 -13.94 -2.59
C THR A 204 -14.00 -13.86 -1.08
N HIS A 205 -15.11 -13.65 -0.37
CA HIS A 205 -15.18 -13.52 1.08
C HIS A 205 -16.02 -14.68 1.59
N PHE A 206 -15.37 -15.65 2.24
CA PHE A 206 -16.04 -16.81 2.84
C PHE A 206 -16.43 -16.45 4.27
N VAL A 207 -17.73 -16.35 4.54
CA VAL A 207 -18.25 -15.96 5.84
C VAL A 207 -18.63 -17.22 6.61
N ASN A 208 -18.15 -17.30 7.85
CA ASN A 208 -18.38 -18.44 8.73
C ASN A 208 -19.66 -18.22 9.55
N GLY A 209 -20.79 -18.39 8.87
CA GLY A 209 -22.15 -18.23 9.38
C GLY A 209 -23.22 -18.30 8.28
N ASP A 210 -24.48 -18.37 8.71
CA ASP A 210 -25.69 -18.48 7.87
C ASP A 210 -26.58 -17.23 8.00
N GLU A 211 -26.19 -16.26 8.82
CA GLU A 211 -27.04 -15.11 9.12
C GLU A 211 -26.88 -13.97 8.09
N LEU A 212 -25.89 -14.08 7.18
CA LEU A 212 -25.55 -13.02 6.24
C LEU A 212 -26.66 -12.80 5.20
N ASP A 213 -27.31 -13.88 4.73
CA ASP A 213 -28.47 -13.84 3.84
C ASP A 213 -29.83 -13.79 4.57
N ALA A 214 -29.80 -13.65 5.90
CA ALA A 214 -30.95 -13.65 6.78
C ALA A 214 -31.82 -14.93 6.72
N THR A 215 -31.22 -16.09 6.44
CA THR A 215 -31.88 -17.40 6.56
C THR A 215 -31.20 -18.28 7.64
N ALA A 216 -31.86 -18.47 8.78
CA ALA A 216 -31.34 -19.41 9.79
C ALA A 216 -31.74 -20.86 9.45
N GLY A 217 -30.75 -21.71 9.12
CA GLY A 217 -30.91 -23.18 9.06
C GLY A 217 -30.59 -23.86 7.73
N GLY A 218 -29.47 -23.49 7.10
CA GLY A 218 -29.03 -23.99 5.79
C GLY A 218 -27.62 -24.58 5.77
N LYS A 219 -26.91 -24.40 4.65
CA LYS A 219 -25.53 -24.86 4.43
C LYS A 219 -24.60 -23.82 5.06
N SER A 220 -23.66 -24.27 5.89
CA SER A 220 -23.09 -23.47 6.98
C SER A 220 -22.21 -22.24 6.63
N ASN A 221 -22.17 -21.77 5.37
CA ASN A 221 -21.28 -20.69 4.96
C ASN A 221 -21.83 -19.86 3.78
N ASP A 222 -22.03 -18.58 4.01
CA ASP A 222 -22.31 -17.61 2.95
C ASP A 222 -21.04 -17.11 2.23
N VAL A 223 -21.19 -16.78 0.94
CA VAL A 223 -20.09 -16.28 0.11
C VAL A 223 -20.45 -14.92 -0.49
N MET A 224 -19.51 -13.99 -0.42
CA MET A 224 -19.63 -12.67 -1.05
C MET A 224 -18.49 -12.45 -2.04
N LEU A 225 -18.80 -11.96 -3.23
CA LEU A 225 -17.79 -11.50 -4.19
C LEU A 225 -17.65 -9.98 -4.15
N PHE A 226 -16.42 -9.50 -4.26
CA PHE A 226 -16.10 -8.10 -4.52
C PHE A 226 -15.37 -7.98 -5.86
N ALA A 227 -15.77 -6.99 -6.65
CA ALA A 227 -15.01 -6.57 -7.83
C ALA A 227 -14.93 -5.05 -7.86
N GLY A 228 -13.73 -4.50 -7.97
CA GLY A 228 -13.55 -3.06 -7.81
C GLY A 228 -12.24 -2.49 -8.35
N LEU A 229 -12.20 -1.17 -8.39
CA LEU A 229 -11.05 -0.36 -8.77
C LEU A 229 -10.54 0.43 -7.56
N GLY A 230 -9.24 0.66 -7.49
CA GLY A 230 -8.64 1.40 -6.39
C GLY A 230 -7.48 2.29 -6.79
N LEU A 231 -7.12 3.18 -5.87
CA LEU A 231 -5.96 4.07 -5.96
C LEU A 231 -5.21 4.02 -4.63
N SER A 232 -3.90 3.80 -4.69
CA SER A 232 -3.02 3.90 -3.52
C SER A 232 -1.95 4.96 -3.68
N TYR A 233 -1.49 5.44 -2.52
CA TYR A 233 -0.36 6.32 -2.34
C TYR A 233 0.71 5.62 -1.49
N HIS A 234 1.93 5.55 -2.01
CA HIS A 234 3.10 4.96 -1.38
C HIS A 234 4.00 6.04 -0.79
N PHE A 235 4.50 5.81 0.42
CA PHE A 235 5.27 6.77 1.19
C PHE A 235 6.23 6.12 2.19
N ASN A 236 7.18 6.94 2.66
CA ASN A 236 8.11 6.59 3.73
C ASN A 236 7.87 7.51 4.93
N LEU A 237 7.73 6.93 6.12
CA LEU A 237 7.72 7.55 7.45
C LEU A 237 9.14 7.97 7.86
N GLY A 238 9.73 8.92 7.14
CA GLY A 238 11.04 9.47 7.47
C GLY A 238 11.20 10.86 6.87
N ARG A 239 11.94 11.75 7.55
CA ARG A 239 12.40 12.97 6.89
C ARG A 239 13.29 12.55 5.74
N LYS A 240 13.10 13.11 4.54
CA LYS A 240 14.15 13.08 3.52
C LYS A 240 15.40 13.61 4.21
N GLU A 241 16.41 12.77 4.39
CA GLU A 241 17.73 13.31 4.67
C GLU A 241 18.01 14.24 3.50
N LEU A 242 18.20 15.53 3.81
CA LEU A 242 18.74 16.44 2.82
C LEU A 242 20.02 15.77 2.34
N PRO A 243 20.25 15.67 1.01
CA PRO A 243 21.47 15.05 0.52
C PRO A 243 22.63 15.64 1.31
N PRO A 244 23.53 14.81 1.87
CA PRO A 244 24.68 15.33 2.57
C PRO A 244 25.31 16.38 1.67
N LEU A 245 25.60 17.57 2.20
CA LEU A 245 26.29 18.62 1.45
C LEU A 245 27.43 17.93 0.71
N LEU A 246 27.42 18.01 -0.63
CA LEU A 246 28.43 17.37 -1.48
C LEU A 246 29.79 17.78 -0.92
N ASN A 247 30.49 16.83 -0.30
CA ASN A 247 31.87 17.02 0.10
C ASN A 247 32.68 16.98 -1.19
N TYR A 248 32.71 18.10 -1.90
CA TYR A 248 33.64 18.32 -2.99
C TYR A 248 35.02 18.50 -2.37
N SER A 249 35.73 17.39 -2.15
CA SER A 249 37.16 17.46 -1.93
C SER A 249 37.76 17.57 -3.32
N ALA A 250 38.07 18.80 -3.74
CA ALA A 250 38.87 19.01 -4.94
C ALA A 250 40.14 18.16 -4.82
N SER A 251 40.52 17.45 -5.88
CA SER A 251 41.80 16.75 -5.91
C SER A 251 42.89 17.76 -5.59
N THR A 252 43.69 17.51 -4.55
CA THR A 252 44.80 18.40 -4.15
C THR A 252 45.84 18.58 -5.25
N GLU A 253 45.81 17.71 -6.27
CA GLU A 253 46.73 17.73 -7.42
C GLU A 253 46.53 18.91 -8.37
N HIS A 254 45.39 19.61 -8.32
CA HIS A 254 45.08 20.75 -9.20
C HIS A 254 44.73 22.02 -8.43
N ILE A 255 45.18 22.15 -7.18
CA ILE A 255 45.03 23.42 -6.44
C ILE A 255 45.84 24.49 -7.20
N PRO A 256 45.20 25.53 -7.75
CA PRO A 256 45.93 26.59 -8.43
C PRO A 256 46.93 27.22 -7.45
N LEU A 257 48.12 27.59 -7.94
CA LEU A 257 49.24 28.09 -7.13
C LEU A 257 48.85 29.21 -6.14
N LYS A 258 47.79 29.98 -6.42
CA LYS A 258 47.22 31.00 -5.52
C LYS A 258 46.75 30.48 -4.16
N TYR A 259 46.54 29.16 -4.00
CA TYR A 259 46.03 28.55 -2.77
C TYR A 259 47.02 27.60 -2.09
N LYS A 260 48.28 27.58 -2.56
CA LYS A 260 49.32 26.67 -2.03
C LYS A 260 49.65 26.93 -0.56
N ASP A 261 49.47 28.17 -0.09
CA ASP A 261 49.77 28.59 1.28
C ASP A 261 48.54 28.55 2.21
N ILE A 262 47.38 28.10 1.72
CA ILE A 262 46.19 27.95 2.56
C ILE A 262 46.32 26.65 3.36
N GLN A 263 46.47 26.79 4.67
CA GLN A 263 46.35 25.67 5.61
C GLN A 263 44.89 25.21 5.65
N PHE A 264 44.58 24.10 4.97
CA PHE A 264 43.26 23.48 5.07
C PHE A 264 43.03 23.00 6.51
N SER A 265 42.19 23.73 7.25
CA SER A 265 41.84 23.35 8.61
C SER A 265 41.19 21.97 8.61
N GLN A 266 41.77 21.03 9.36
CA GLN A 266 41.09 19.79 9.71
C GLN A 266 39.75 20.13 10.36
N LYS A 267 38.73 19.37 9.97
CA LYS A 267 37.32 19.44 10.38
C LYS A 267 37.14 19.94 11.82
N ILE A 268 36.81 21.22 11.99
CA ILE A 268 36.43 21.77 13.31
C ILE A 268 34.92 21.65 13.45
N SER A 269 34.46 20.68 14.24
CA SER A 269 33.07 20.69 14.72
C SER A 269 32.97 21.64 15.91
N ARG A 270 32.46 22.85 15.67
CA ARG A 270 32.22 23.85 16.72
C ARG A 270 30.72 24.11 16.84
N LEU A 271 30.22 24.16 18.08
CA LEU A 271 28.89 24.68 18.39
C LEU A 271 28.89 26.19 18.17
N LEU A 272 28.02 26.65 17.27
CA LEU A 272 27.78 28.08 17.04
C LEU A 272 27.12 28.70 18.27
N LYS A 273 27.40 29.97 18.56
CA LYS A 273 26.65 30.72 19.58
C LYS A 273 25.17 30.80 19.21
N ASP A 274 24.31 30.76 20.23
CA ASP A 274 22.87 30.90 20.04
C ASP A 274 22.54 32.21 19.32
N GLY A 275 21.82 32.11 18.19
CA GLY A 275 21.44 33.25 17.35
C GLY A 275 22.48 33.69 16.31
N ALA A 276 23.61 32.97 16.15
CA ALA A 276 24.56 33.25 15.09
C ALA A 276 23.92 33.12 13.69
N LYS A 277 24.07 34.15 12.86
CA LYS A 277 23.57 34.17 11.47
C LYS A 277 24.77 34.20 10.51
N PRO A 278 24.80 33.34 9.48
CA PRO A 278 25.85 33.38 8.48
C PRO A 278 25.72 34.67 7.65
N LEU A 279 26.85 35.33 7.43
CA LEU A 279 26.97 36.40 6.45
C LEU A 279 27.53 35.81 5.16
N ILE A 280 26.84 36.05 4.04
CA ILE A 280 27.28 35.64 2.72
C ILE A 280 27.46 36.90 1.89
N SER A 281 28.66 37.11 1.35
CA SER A 281 28.95 38.18 0.41
C SER A 281 29.40 37.58 -0.92
N LEU A 282 28.91 38.16 -2.00
CA LEU A 282 29.19 37.72 -3.36
C LEU A 282 29.87 38.86 -4.10
N SER A 283 31.09 38.61 -4.57
CA SER A 283 31.87 39.59 -5.33
C SER A 283 31.91 39.19 -6.79
N LEU A 284 31.39 40.06 -7.62
CA LEU A 284 31.43 39.96 -9.09
C LEU A 284 32.41 41.00 -9.63
N PRO A 285 33.22 40.66 -10.63
CA PRO A 285 34.05 41.65 -11.31
C PRO A 285 33.15 42.63 -12.07
N GLN A 286 33.38 43.94 -11.87
CA GLN A 286 32.59 45.00 -12.53
C GLN A 286 32.86 45.11 -14.03
N LYS A 287 33.98 44.56 -14.51
CA LYS A 287 34.35 44.45 -15.93
C LYS A 287 35.06 43.13 -16.16
N ILE A 288 34.67 42.44 -17.21
CA ILE A 288 35.37 41.25 -17.72
C ILE A 288 36.31 41.78 -18.82
N GLY A 289 37.62 41.56 -18.68
CA GLY A 289 38.59 41.93 -19.71
C GLY A 289 38.49 41.04 -20.94
N ASP A 290 39.53 40.99 -21.78
CA ASP A 290 39.57 40.13 -22.98
C ASP A 290 39.66 38.61 -22.69
N GLN A 291 39.43 38.21 -21.44
CA GLN A 291 39.52 36.82 -21.00
C GLN A 291 38.15 36.14 -21.10
N ASN A 292 38.15 34.88 -21.55
CA ASN A 292 36.94 34.05 -21.69
C ASN A 292 36.50 33.42 -20.35
N PHE A 293 36.80 34.06 -19.22
CA PHE A 293 36.37 33.60 -17.91
C PHE A 293 36.31 34.76 -16.92
N PHE A 294 35.55 34.57 -15.84
CA PHE A 294 35.61 35.46 -14.68
C PHE A 294 35.46 34.67 -13.37
N ASP A 295 36.06 35.19 -12.30
CA ASP A 295 35.99 34.59 -10.98
C ASP A 295 34.78 35.13 -10.22
N LEU A 296 33.91 34.22 -9.78
CA LEU A 296 32.88 34.49 -8.77
C LEU A 296 33.47 34.17 -7.39
N ILE A 297 33.65 35.18 -6.54
CA ILE A 297 34.15 34.98 -5.18
C ILE A 297 32.99 35.02 -4.20
N ILE A 298 32.81 33.94 -3.44
CA ILE A 298 31.83 33.83 -2.38
C ILE A 298 32.59 33.80 -1.06
N ASN A 299 32.38 34.82 -0.23
CA ASN A 299 32.88 34.83 1.14
C ASN A 299 31.73 34.49 2.08
N VAL A 300 31.95 33.50 2.93
CA VAL A 300 31.03 33.10 3.99
C VAL A 300 31.72 33.35 5.31
N SER A 301 31.10 34.12 6.20
CA SER A 301 31.58 34.27 7.57
C SER A 301 30.48 33.91 8.56
N ASN A 302 30.85 33.16 9.59
CA ASN A 302 29.93 32.79 10.66
C ASN A 302 30.69 32.56 11.98
N ASP A 303 30.35 33.35 13.01
CA ASP A 303 30.90 33.23 14.38
C ASP A 303 32.44 33.13 14.44
N GLY A 304 33.13 34.00 13.69
CA GLY A 304 34.60 34.09 13.64
C GLY A 304 35.29 33.05 12.78
N VAL A 305 34.54 32.22 12.04
CA VAL A 305 35.05 31.34 10.99
C VAL A 305 34.78 32.01 9.64
N GLU A 306 35.83 32.18 8.85
CA GLU A 306 35.76 32.72 7.49
C GLU A 306 36.08 31.61 6.49
N GLY A 307 35.26 31.50 5.46
CA GLY A 307 35.46 30.63 4.32
C GLY A 307 35.38 31.45 3.03
N VAL A 308 36.34 31.21 2.14
CA VAL A 308 36.36 31.79 0.81
C VAL A 308 36.26 30.65 -0.19
N THR A 309 35.36 30.76 -1.16
CA THR A 309 35.34 29.89 -2.33
C THR A 309 35.31 30.74 -3.58
N ASP A 310 36.06 30.32 -4.59
CA ASP A 310 36.03 30.86 -5.93
C ASP A 310 35.41 29.86 -6.89
N ILE A 311 34.65 30.38 -7.84
CA ILE A 311 34.13 29.62 -8.96
C ILE A 311 34.57 30.34 -10.22
N GLU A 312 35.44 29.70 -11.00
CA GLU A 312 35.82 30.19 -12.31
C GLU A 312 34.71 29.84 -13.31
N ILE A 313 34.14 30.86 -13.93
CA ILE A 313 33.05 30.70 -14.90
C ILE A 313 33.61 31.00 -16.28
N MET A 314 33.72 29.97 -17.13
CA MET A 314 34.07 30.14 -18.54
C MET A 314 32.92 30.77 -19.32
N ILE A 315 33.27 31.75 -20.16
CA ILE A 315 32.35 32.50 -20.99
C ILE A 315 32.59 32.12 -22.46
N PRO A 316 31.54 31.88 -23.26
CA PRO A 316 31.67 31.69 -24.69
C PRO A 316 32.32 32.90 -25.39
N GLN A 317 33.14 32.67 -26.40
CA GLN A 317 33.72 33.75 -27.22
C GLN A 317 32.58 34.63 -27.80
N GLY A 318 32.63 35.94 -27.54
CA GLY A 318 31.67 36.92 -28.06
C GLY A 318 30.52 37.32 -27.11
N PHE A 319 30.54 36.89 -25.84
CA PHE A 319 29.55 37.29 -24.84
C PHE A 319 29.93 38.62 -24.15
N SER A 320 29.02 39.60 -24.08
CA SER A 320 29.22 40.85 -23.33
C SER A 320 28.11 41.07 -22.30
N PHE A 321 28.45 41.36 -21.05
CA PHE A 321 27.49 41.89 -20.09
C PHE A 321 27.21 43.36 -20.47
N ARG A 322 25.98 43.67 -20.86
CA ARG A 322 25.47 45.05 -20.86
C ARG A 322 25.00 45.42 -19.46
#